data_AF-A0A5C7EP53-F1
#
_entry.id   AF-A0A5C7EP53-F1
#
_cell.length_a   1.000
_cell.length_b   1.000
_cell.length_c   1.000
_cell.angle_alpha   90.00
_cell.angle_beta   90.00
_cell.angle_gamma   90.00
#
_symmetry.space_group_name_H-M   'P 1'
#
loop_
_entity.id
_entity.type
_entity.pdbx_description
1 polymer ?
#
loop_
_entity_poly.entity_id
_entity_poly.type
_entity_poly.pdbx_seq_one_letter_code
_entity_poly.pdbx_strand_id
1 'polypeptide(L)' 'MVDLSRLVTGPRAGVFAALRDPALFAQVRVEWGAVTWPGGLDLAPDAMHEAIRQSGEWVPD' A
#
# COMPACT_ATOMS: atom_id res chain seq x y z
N MET A 1 -6.70 5.28 8.30
CA MET A 1 -5.29 4.87 8.46
C MET A 1 -5.05 3.65 7.57
N VAL A 2 -3.84 3.47 7.04
CA VAL A 2 -3.49 2.28 6.26
C VAL A 2 -2.22 1.71 6.88
N ASP A 3 -2.25 0.45 7.32
CA ASP A 3 -1.09 -0.27 7.83
C ASP A 3 -0.66 -1.32 6.81
N LEU A 4 0.50 -1.10 6.20
CA LEU A 4 1.08 -1.99 5.18
C LEU A 4 2.08 -3.00 5.76
N SER A 5 2.27 -3.03 7.08
CA SER A 5 3.26 -3.89 7.73
C SER A 5 3.08 -5.35 7.30
N ARG A 6 1.87 -5.89 7.36
CA ARG A 6 1.58 -7.29 6.99
C ARG A 6 1.77 -7.54 5.50
N LEU A 7 1.24 -6.67 4.65
CA LEU A 7 1.41 -6.77 3.20
C LEU A 7 2.90 -6.77 2.79
N VAL A 8 3.73 -5.93 3.42
CA VAL A 8 5.13 -5.74 3.04
C VAL A 8 6.05 -6.79 3.67
N THR A 9 5.84 -7.14 4.95
CA THR A 9 6.71 -8.10 5.66
C THR A 9 6.22 -9.55 5.57
N GLY A 10 5.00 -9.77 5.11
CA GLY A 10 4.39 -11.08 5.04
C GLY A 10 5.06 -12.04 4.05
N PRO A 11 4.81 -13.35 4.19
CA PRO A 11 5.36 -14.36 3.28
C PRO A 11 4.80 -14.26 1.85
N ARG A 12 3.67 -13.55 1.67
CA ARG A 12 2.98 -13.36 0.39
C ARG A 12 3.16 -11.95 -0.20
N ALA A 13 4.12 -11.18 0.30
CA ALA A 13 4.33 -9.79 -0.11
C ALA A 13 4.52 -9.59 -1.62
N GLY A 14 5.04 -10.59 -2.35
CA GLY A 14 5.17 -10.54 -3.81
C GLY A 14 5.88 -9.27 -4.26
N VAL A 15 5.24 -8.50 -5.16
CA VAL A 15 5.76 -7.22 -5.66
C VAL A 15 5.92 -6.15 -4.56
N PHE A 16 5.14 -6.22 -3.49
CA PHE A 16 5.25 -5.30 -2.34
C PHE A 16 6.47 -5.59 -1.45
N ALA A 17 7.19 -6.70 -1.66
CA ALA A 17 8.42 -6.98 -0.91
C ALA A 17 9.50 -5.91 -1.15
N ALA A 18 9.49 -5.24 -2.31
CA ALA A 18 10.40 -4.12 -2.60
C ALA A 18 10.22 -2.96 -1.61
N LEU A 19 9.01 -2.78 -1.08
CA LEU A 19 8.67 -1.73 -0.13
C LEU A 19 9.24 -1.96 1.28
N ARG A 20 9.96 -3.07 1.50
CA ARG A 20 10.77 -3.26 2.72
C ARG A 20 11.94 -2.29 2.79
N ASP A 21 12.40 -1.77 1.64
CA ASP A 21 13.36 -0.67 1.61
C ASP A 21 12.66 0.63 2.05
N PRO A 22 13.04 1.22 3.21
CA PRO A 22 12.41 2.44 3.69
C PRO A 22 12.58 3.62 2.73
N ALA A 23 13.67 3.67 1.97
CA ALA A 23 13.92 4.73 1.00
C ALA A 23 12.98 4.62 -0.20
N LEU A 24 12.65 3.39 -0.64
CA LEU A 24 11.61 3.19 -1.64
C LEU A 24 10.23 3.46 -1.06
N PHE A 25 9.93 2.96 0.14
CA PHE A 25 8.64 3.16 0.81
C PHE A 25 8.29 4.65 0.95
N ALA A 26 9.26 5.49 1.30
CA ALA A 26 9.09 6.93 1.44
C ALA A 26 8.78 7.68 0.14
N GLN A 27 8.93 7.04 -1.04
CA GLN A 27 8.63 7.63 -2.35
C GLN A 27 7.16 7.48 -2.77
N VAL A 28 6.29 7.13 -1.82
CA VAL A 28 4.84 7.07 -2.02
C VAL A 28 4.30 8.41 -2.50
N ARG A 29 3.42 8.38 -3.50
CA ARG A 29 2.72 9.55 -4.04
C ARG A 29 1.31 9.17 -4.47
N VAL A 30 0.48 10.17 -4.75
CA VAL A 30 -0.81 9.93 -5.42
C VAL A 30 -0.65 10.18 -6.91
N GLU A 31 -1.00 9.19 -7.73
CA GLU A 31 -0.97 9.27 -9.18
C GLU A 31 -2.32 8.76 -9.73
N TRP A 32 -3.02 9.58 -10.51
CA TRP A 32 -4.36 9.26 -11.05
C TRP A 32 -5.40 8.81 -10.00
N GLY A 33 -5.25 9.28 -8.75
CA GLY A 33 -6.14 8.92 -7.64
C GLY A 33 -5.75 7.63 -6.91
N ALA A 34 -4.66 6.97 -7.31
CA ALA A 34 -4.10 5.81 -6.63
C ALA A 34 -2.88 6.17 -5.79
N VAL A 35 -2.69 5.45 -4.68
CA VAL A 35 -1.44 5.50 -3.89
C VAL A 35 -0.41 4.64 -4.63
N THR A 36 0.70 5.24 -5.05
CA THR A 36 1.62 4.66 -6.01
C THR A 36 3.08 4.90 -5.64
N TRP A 37 3.94 3.95 -5.98
CA TRP A 37 5.41 4.01 -5.86
C TRP A 37 6.09 4.06 -7.24
N PRO A 38 7.38 4.43 -7.32
CA PRO A 38 8.16 4.29 -8.54
C PRO A 38 8.08 2.87 -9.11
N GLY A 39 8.03 2.76 -10.44
CA GLY A 39 7.86 1.46 -11.11
C GLY A 39 6.41 1.00 -11.25
N GLY A 40 5.42 1.82 -10.87
CA GLY A 40 4.00 1.57 -11.14
C GLY A 40 3.32 0.65 -10.12
N LEU A 41 3.98 0.32 -9.01
CA LEU A 41 3.37 -0.40 -7.90
C LEU A 41 2.35 0.50 -7.20
N ASP A 42 1.13 0.03 -6.99
CA ASP A 42 0.04 0.81 -6.42
C ASP A 42 -0.83 0.03 -5.41
N LEU A 43 -1.65 0.78 -4.68
CA LEU A 43 -2.77 0.24 -3.91
C LEU A 43 -4.07 0.50 -4.67
N ALA A 44 -4.91 -0.53 -4.74
CA ALA A 44 -6.25 -0.43 -5.31
C ALA A 44 -7.05 0.68 -4.60
N PRO A 45 -7.40 1.79 -5.29
CA PRO A 45 -7.98 2.97 -4.65
C PRO A 45 -9.37 2.70 -4.06
N ASP A 46 -10.14 1.86 -4.72
CA ASP A 46 -11.48 1.45 -4.33
C ASP A 46 -11.46 0.61 -3.05
N ALA A 47 -10.63 -0.44 -2.99
CA ALA A 47 -10.49 -1.28 -1.82
C ALA A 47 -10.01 -0.49 -0.60
N MET A 48 -9.01 0.38 -0.81
CA MET A 48 -8.50 1.26 0.25
C MET A 48 -9.58 2.23 0.75
N HIS A 49 -10.29 2.91 -0.17
CA HIS A 49 -11.31 3.88 0.19
C HIS A 49 -12.50 3.22 0.88
N GLU A 50 -12.94 2.06 0.40
CA GLU A 50 -14.03 1.30 1.01
C GLU A 50 -13.69 0.89 2.44
N ALA A 51 -12.52 0.27 2.66
CA ALA A 51 -12.10 -0.16 4.00
C ALA A 51 -12.01 1.02 4.97
N ILE A 52 -11.32 2.10 4.58
CA ILE A 52 -11.19 3.29 5.44
C ILE A 52 -12.57 3.90 5.74
N ARG A 53 -13.48 3.95 4.76
CA ARG A 53 -14.83 4.48 4.98
C ARG A 53 -15.66 3.63 5.96
N GLN A 54 -15.43 2.33 6.00
CA GLN A 54 -16.18 1.39 6.86
C GLN A 54 -15.63 1.32 8.29
N SER A 55 -14.30 1.24 8.45
CA SER A 55 -13.65 0.95 9.73
C SER A 55 -12.67 2.02 10.20
N GLY A 56 -12.39 3.04 9.38
CA GLY A 56 -11.33 4.02 9.64
C GLY A 56 -9.91 3.51 9.39
N GLU A 57 -9.76 2.22 9.08
CA GLU A 57 -8.47 1.55 8.93
C GLU A 57 -8.49 0.45 7.87
N TRP A 58 -7.41 0.33 7.10
CA TRP A 58 -7.17 -0.81 6.21
C TRP A 58 -5.85 -1.49 6.53
N VAL A 59 -5.88 -2.81 6.73
CA VAL A 59 -4.71 -3.65 7.03
C VAL A 59 -4.68 -4.84 6.04
N PRO A 60 -4.11 -4.67 4.84
CA PRO A 60 -3.99 -5.76 3.85
C PRO A 60 -2.88 -6.77 4.20
N ASP A 61 -3.06 -8.02 3.74
CA ASP A 61 -2.16 -9.18 3.97
C ASP A 61 -1.60 -9.79 2.68
#